data_AF-A0A545BHR7-F1
#
_entry.id   AF-A0A545BHR7-F1
#
_cell.length_a   1.000
_cell.length_b   1.000
_cell.length_c   1.000
_cell.angle_alpha   90.00
_cell.angle_beta   90.00
_cell.angle_gamma   90.00
#
_symmetry.space_group_name_H-M   'P 1'
#
loop_
_entity.id
_entity.type
_entity.pdbx_description
1 polymer ?
#
loop_
_entity_poly.entity_id
_entity_poly.type
_entity_poly.pdbx_seq_one_letter_code
_entity_poly.pdbx_strand_id
1 'polypeptide(L)'
;MNGLLAAWKDLRFTYLTSSLLLALPFAPAALAQGFQAGRRTGAGVLAEWVLGAVVTVLHIGLFPLARELYFRATAPIARGLSGFILAGPLLIAHMIGKVLVYIVLSILSIPLGLLGLIILGLKARRPRST
;
A
#
# COMPACT_ATOMS: atom_id res chain seq x y z
N MET A 1 -20.70 -0.31 -13.10
CA MET A 1 -20.39 -0.44 -11.66
C MET A 1 -18.88 -0.51 -11.43
N ASN A 2 -18.32 0.68 -11.21
CA ASN A 2 -17.07 1.12 -10.57
C ASN A 2 -15.85 0.18 -10.62
N GLY A 3 -14.91 0.45 -11.53
CA GLY A 3 -13.57 -0.16 -11.54
C GLY A 3 -12.81 -0.01 -10.21
N LEU A 4 -13.20 0.97 -9.39
CA LEU A 4 -12.73 1.13 -8.02
C LEU A 4 -13.12 -0.07 -7.15
N LEU A 5 -14.43 -0.37 -7.02
CA LEU A 5 -14.92 -1.55 -6.30
C LEU A 5 -14.35 -2.86 -6.86
N ALA A 6 -14.13 -2.91 -8.18
CA ALA A 6 -13.56 -4.09 -8.82
C ALA A 6 -12.09 -4.31 -8.43
N ALA A 7 -11.30 -3.25 -8.27
CA ALA A 7 -9.92 -3.34 -7.79
C ALA A 7 -9.85 -3.87 -6.35
N TRP A 8 -10.73 -3.38 -5.47
CA TRP A 8 -10.83 -3.83 -4.09
C TRP A 8 -11.30 -5.28 -3.96
N LYS A 9 -12.17 -5.74 -4.88
CA LYS A 9 -12.61 -7.14 -4.92
C LYS A 9 -11.56 -8.10 -5.46
N ASP A 10 -10.58 -7.63 -6.23
CA ASP A 10 -9.49 -8.47 -6.77
C ASP A 10 -8.27 -8.51 -5.83
N LEU A 11 -8.38 -8.13 -4.56
CA LEU A 11 -7.33 -8.39 -3.57
C LEU A 11 -7.25 -9.91 -3.29
N ARG A 12 -6.25 -10.59 -3.87
CA ARG A 12 -6.11 -12.05 -3.78
C ARG A 12 -4.98 -12.49 -2.88
N PHE A 13 -3.94 -11.67 -2.76
CA PHE A 13 -2.74 -11.99 -1.99
C PHE A 13 -2.72 -11.28 -0.63
N THR A 14 -3.64 -10.36 -0.39
CA THR A 14 -3.70 -9.56 0.83
C THR A 14 -5.09 -9.54 1.45
N TYR A 15 -5.16 -9.67 2.78
CA TYR A 15 -6.39 -9.45 3.53
C TYR A 15 -6.56 -7.96 3.82
N LEU A 16 -7.74 -7.43 3.50
CA LEU A 16 -8.09 -6.02 3.73
C LEU A 16 -7.82 -5.59 5.17
N THR A 17 -8.33 -6.35 6.15
CA THR A 17 -8.19 -6.05 7.58
C THR A 17 -6.73 -5.99 8.01
N SER A 18 -5.90 -6.95 7.57
CA SER A 18 -4.46 -6.95 7.87
C SER A 18 -3.77 -5.73 7.25
N SER A 19 -4.12 -5.37 6.02
CA SER A 19 -3.54 -4.21 5.35
C SER A 19 -3.93 -2.90 6.02
N LEU A 20 -5.17 -2.77 6.51
CA LEU A 20 -5.61 -1.60 7.26
C LEU A 20 -4.89 -1.48 8.60
N LEU A 21 -4.77 -2.59 9.34
CA LEU A 21 -4.00 -2.61 10.60
C LEU A 21 -2.54 -2.23 10.38
N LEU A 22 -1.96 -2.63 9.25
CA LEU A 22 -0.61 -2.25 8.86
C LEU A 22 -0.52 -0.81 8.33
N ALA A 23 -1.60 -0.16 7.90
CA ALA A 23 -1.54 1.25 7.52
C ALA A 23 -1.56 2.18 8.75
N LEU A 24 -2.22 1.76 9.84
CA LEU A 24 -2.46 2.59 11.02
C LEU A 24 -1.19 3.20 11.67
N PRO A 25 -0.08 2.46 11.87
CA PRO A 25 1.11 3.02 12.50
C PRO A 25 1.73 4.19 11.71
N PHE A 26 1.47 4.27 10.40
CA PHE A 26 1.97 5.33 9.52
C PHE A 26 0.96 6.45 9.29
N ALA A 27 -0.27 6.32 9.79
CA ALA A 27 -1.29 7.36 9.67
C ALA A 27 -0.86 8.71 10.28
N PRO A 28 -0.18 8.77 11.47
CA PRO A 28 0.33 10.02 12.01
C PRO A 28 1.44 10.65 11.13
N ALA A 29 2.30 9.82 10.54
CA ALA A 29 3.34 10.29 9.63
C ALA A 29 2.74 10.85 8.32
N ALA A 30 1.73 10.18 7.76
CA ALA A 30 0.98 10.66 6.61
C ALA A 30 0.25 11.99 6.92
N LEU A 31 -0.34 12.09 8.11
CA LEU A 31 -1.00 13.31 8.58
C LEU A 31 -0.01 14.48 8.66
N ALA A 32 1.15 14.24 9.29
CA ALA A 32 2.22 15.22 9.40
C ALA A 32 2.73 15.68 8.01
N GLN A 33 2.84 14.78 7.04
CA GLN A 33 3.23 15.14 5.68
C GLN A 33 2.22 16.09 5.02
N GLY A 34 0.92 15.83 5.14
CA GLY A 34 -0.10 16.73 4.59
C GLY A 34 -0.11 18.10 5.27
N PHE A 35 0.13 18.17 6.58
CA PHE A 35 0.33 19.46 7.27
C PHE A 35 1.53 20.25 6.72
N GLN A 36 2.67 19.58 6.59
CA GLN A 36 3.88 20.23 6.08
C GLN A 36 3.69 20.71 4.63
N ALA A 37 2.97 19.94 3.81
CA ALA A 37 2.60 20.35 2.46
C ALA A 37 1.69 21.60 2.48
N GLY A 38 0.70 21.65 3.37
CA GLY A 38 -0.20 22.79 3.52
C GLY A 38 0.56 24.08 3.86
N ARG A 39 1.43 24.02 4.88
CA ARG A 39 2.29 25.16 5.28
C ARG A 39 3.16 25.68 4.15
N ARG A 40 3.78 24.79 3.37
CA ARG A 40 4.64 25.16 2.24
C ARG A 40 3.90 25.92 1.14
N THR A 41 2.61 25.69 1.01
CA THR A 41 1.76 26.37 0.01
C THR A 41 1.15 27.67 0.53
N GLY A 42 1.45 28.07 1.77
CA GLY A 42 0.83 29.23 2.42
C GLY A 42 -0.67 29.05 2.67
N ALA A 43 -1.14 27.79 2.69
CA ALA A 43 -2.54 27.48 2.93
C ALA A 43 -2.89 27.83 4.38
N GLY A 44 -4.06 28.46 4.60
CA GLY A 44 -4.51 28.76 5.96
C GLY A 44 -4.68 27.51 6.82
N VAL A 45 -4.71 27.66 8.15
CA VAL A 45 -4.74 26.55 9.13
C VAL A 45 -5.76 25.46 8.77
N LEU A 46 -6.99 25.84 8.43
CA LEU A 46 -8.04 24.88 8.04
C LEU A 46 -7.63 24.03 6.83
N ALA A 47 -7.00 24.63 5.82
CA ALA A 47 -6.55 23.94 4.62
C ALA A 47 -5.38 22.98 4.91
N GLU A 48 -4.50 23.29 5.87
CA GLU A 48 -3.47 22.36 6.31
C GLU A 48 -4.06 21.11 6.96
N TRP A 49 -5.05 21.28 7.84
CA TRP A 49 -5.77 20.17 8.48
C TRP A 49 -6.50 19.30 7.47
N VAL A 50 -7.17 19.93 6.50
CA VAL A 50 -7.86 19.22 5.41
C VAL A 50 -6.86 18.43 4.57
N LEU A 51 -5.75 19.03 4.18
CA LEU A 51 -4.73 18.35 3.38
C LEU A 51 -4.09 17.19 4.15
N GLY A 52 -3.79 17.39 5.44
CA GLY A 52 -3.38 16.35 6.37
C GLY A 52 -4.34 15.16 6.37
N ALA A 53 -5.62 15.42 6.61
CA ALA A 53 -6.65 14.38 6.65
C ALA A 53 -6.78 13.64 5.32
N VAL A 54 -6.75 14.37 4.19
CA VAL A 54 -6.83 13.78 2.84
C VAL A 54 -5.66 12.84 2.60
N VAL A 55 -4.42 13.25 2.91
CA VAL A 55 -3.23 12.41 2.74
C VAL A 55 -3.32 11.15 3.60
N THR A 56 -3.79 11.25 4.84
CA THR A 56 -3.99 10.10 5.72
C THR A 56 -5.05 9.13 5.19
N VAL A 57 -6.19 9.65 4.73
CA VAL A 57 -7.26 8.82 4.14
C VAL A 57 -6.77 8.12 2.87
N LEU A 58 -6.04 8.84 2.02
CA LEU A 58 -5.44 8.26 0.81
C LEU A 58 -4.42 7.19 1.16
N HIS A 59 -3.55 7.42 2.15
CA HIS A 59 -2.60 6.41 2.62
C HIS A 59 -3.30 5.13 3.06
N ILE A 60 -4.26 5.24 3.99
CA ILE A 60 -4.99 4.09 4.54
C ILE A 60 -5.78 3.36 3.45
N GLY A 61 -6.41 4.10 2.54
CA GLY A 61 -7.19 3.54 1.44
C GLY A 61 -6.34 2.92 0.34
N LEU A 62 -5.16 3.46 0.04
CA LEU A 62 -4.35 2.98 -1.09
C LEU A 62 -3.30 1.94 -0.67
N PHE A 63 -2.95 1.88 0.61
CA PHE A 63 -1.99 0.91 1.15
C PHE A 63 -2.35 -0.56 0.83
N PRO A 64 -3.60 -1.04 0.97
CA PRO A 64 -3.96 -2.40 0.58
C PRO A 64 -3.67 -2.72 -0.89
N LEU A 65 -3.91 -1.76 -1.79
CA LEU A 65 -3.68 -1.91 -3.23
C LEU A 65 -2.18 -1.91 -3.56
N ALA A 66 -1.39 -1.04 -2.91
CA ALA A 66 0.06 -1.03 -3.04
C ALA A 66 0.67 -2.36 -2.58
N ARG A 67 0.19 -2.87 -1.45
CA ARG A 67 0.62 -4.15 -0.87
C ARG A 67 0.26 -5.33 -1.77
N GLU A 68 -0.95 -5.34 -2.32
CA GLU A 68 -1.39 -6.36 -3.30
C GLU A 68 -0.49 -6.39 -4.53
N LEU A 69 -0.16 -5.21 -5.08
CA LEU A 69 0.73 -5.10 -6.24
C LEU A 69 2.11 -5.68 -5.92
N TYR A 70 2.67 -5.37 -4.75
CA TYR A 70 3.94 -5.94 -4.30
C TYR A 70 3.90 -7.47 -4.20
N PHE A 71 2.89 -8.04 -3.56
CA PHE A 71 2.79 -9.49 -3.44
C PHE A 71 2.57 -10.16 -4.79
N ARG A 72 1.80 -9.56 -5.70
CA ARG A 72 1.67 -10.06 -7.08
C ARG A 72 3.00 -10.08 -7.81
N ALA A 73 3.80 -9.01 -7.67
CA ALA A 73 5.10 -8.91 -8.32
C ALA A 73 6.12 -9.90 -7.73
N THR A 74 6.07 -10.14 -6.43
CA THR A 74 7.05 -10.99 -5.71
C THR A 74 6.62 -12.44 -5.56
N ALA A 75 5.36 -12.79 -5.83
CA ALA A 75 4.84 -14.16 -5.73
C ALA A 75 5.61 -15.22 -6.54
N PRO A 76 6.13 -14.94 -7.76
CA PRO A 76 6.95 -15.91 -8.49
C PRO A 76 8.28 -16.21 -7.77
N ILE A 77 8.92 -15.17 -7.24
CA ILE A 77 10.20 -15.26 -6.51
C ILE A 77 9.99 -16.04 -5.20
N ALA A 78 8.91 -15.73 -4.47
CA ALA A 78 8.57 -16.42 -3.24
C ALA A 78 8.33 -17.93 -3.45
N ARG A 79 7.70 -18.30 -4.56
CA ARG A 79 7.51 -19.72 -4.95
C ARG A 79 8.83 -20.41 -5.29
N GLY A 80 9.77 -19.71 -5.91
CA GLY A 80 11.12 -20.25 -6.17
C GLY A 80 11.97 -20.45 -4.91
N LEU A 81 11.66 -19.73 -3.83
CA LEU A 81 12.42 -19.74 -2.57
C LEU A 81 11.74 -20.54 -1.44
N SER A 82 10.56 -21.13 -1.66
CA SER A 82 9.72 -21.72 -0.60
C SER A 82 10.29 -22.96 0.09
N GLY A 83 11.50 -23.41 -0.27
CA GLY A 83 12.22 -24.52 0.35
C GLY A 83 13.41 -24.11 1.23
N PHE A 84 13.75 -22.82 1.31
CA PHE A 84 14.89 -22.37 2.11
C PHE A 84 14.50 -22.19 3.58
N ILE A 85 15.09 -23.02 4.46
CA ILE A 85 14.98 -22.84 5.91
C ILE A 85 15.96 -21.75 6.33
N LEU A 86 15.45 -20.56 6.66
CA LEU A 86 16.25 -19.49 7.24
C LEU A 86 16.40 -19.70 8.75
N ALA A 87 17.64 -19.90 9.21
CA ALA A 87 17.98 -20.01 10.63
C ALA A 87 19.10 -19.02 11.02
N GLY A 88 19.17 -18.68 12.30
CA GLY A 88 20.24 -17.85 12.86
C GLY A 88 20.26 -16.40 12.31
N PRO A 89 21.44 -15.81 12.04
CA PRO A 89 21.56 -14.42 11.59
C PRO A 89 20.78 -14.10 10.30
N LEU A 90 20.63 -15.08 9.41
CA LEU A 90 19.85 -14.97 8.18
C LEU A 90 18.36 -14.72 8.46
N LEU A 91 17.81 -15.30 9.53
CA LEU A 91 16.44 -15.03 9.97
C LEU A 91 16.26 -13.57 10.40
N ILE A 92 17.23 -13.02 11.14
CA ILE A 92 17.22 -11.62 11.58
C ILE A 92 17.27 -10.68 10.37
N ALA A 93 18.20 -10.92 9.44
CA ALA A 93 18.31 -10.15 8.19
C ALA A 93 16.99 -10.19 7.38
N HIS A 94 16.34 -11.34 7.32
CA HIS A 94 15.05 -11.49 6.66
C HIS A 94 13.93 -10.71 7.35
N MET A 95 13.87 -10.71 8.69
CA MET A 95 12.91 -9.90 9.44
C MET A 95 13.13 -8.40 9.21
N ILE A 96 14.37 -7.94 9.25
CA ILE A 96 14.74 -6.54 8.94
C ILE A 96 14.29 -6.19 7.52
N GLY A 97 14.56 -7.06 6.54
CA GLY A 97 14.12 -6.89 5.16
C GLY A 97 12.60 -6.73 5.04
N LYS A 98 11.81 -7.53 5.77
CA LYS A 98 10.34 -7.39 5.79
C LYS A 98 9.89 -6.06 6.36
N VAL A 99 10.53 -5.58 7.43
CA VAL A 99 10.25 -4.26 8.01
C VAL A 99 10.59 -3.14 7.02
N LEU A 100 11.74 -3.23 6.34
CA LEU A 100 12.14 -2.25 5.34
C LEU A 100 11.17 -2.22 4.16
N VAL A 101 10.79 -3.38 3.62
CA VAL A 101 9.76 -3.48 2.56
C VAL A 101 8.46 -2.83 3.01
N TYR A 102 8.05 -3.08 4.25
CA TYR A 102 6.84 -2.48 4.82
C TYR A 102 6.95 -0.96 4.91
N ILE A 103 8.08 -0.41 5.37
CA ILE A 103 8.34 1.04 5.39
C ILE A 103 8.27 1.62 3.97
N VAL A 104 8.94 0.99 3.00
CA VAL A 104 8.95 1.41 1.59
C VAL A 104 7.53 1.40 1.02
N LEU A 105 6.75 0.34 1.29
CA LEU A 105 5.35 0.26 0.87
C LEU A 105 4.49 1.34 1.51
N SER A 106 4.74 1.70 2.77
CA SER A 106 4.04 2.80 3.42
C SER A 106 4.36 4.14 2.76
N ILE A 107 5.64 4.43 2.52
CA ILE A 107 6.09 5.67 1.87
C ILE A 107 5.53 5.78 0.45
N LEU A 108 5.56 4.69 -0.31
CA LEU A 108 5.11 4.64 -1.71
C LEU A 108 3.64 4.21 -1.84
N SER A 109 2.89 4.13 -0.75
CA SER A 109 1.51 3.62 -0.72
C SER A 109 0.56 4.38 -1.63
N ILE A 110 0.67 5.71 -1.69
CA ILE A 110 -0.16 6.56 -2.54
C ILE A 110 0.15 6.32 -4.02
N PRO A 111 1.39 6.50 -4.51
CA PRO A 111 1.69 6.26 -5.93
C PRO A 111 1.48 4.79 -6.35
N LEU A 112 1.93 3.82 -5.54
CA LEU A 112 1.77 2.40 -5.86
C LEU A 112 0.31 1.95 -5.75
N GLY A 113 -0.46 2.49 -4.81
CA GLY A 113 -1.86 2.13 -4.65
C GLY A 113 -2.73 2.74 -5.75
N LEU A 114 -2.42 3.95 -6.24
CA LEU A 114 -3.04 4.49 -7.46
C LEU A 114 -2.74 3.61 -8.67
N LEU A 115 -1.48 3.21 -8.84
CA LEU A 115 -1.07 2.30 -9.92
C LEU A 115 -1.80 0.95 -9.80
N GLY A 116 -1.89 0.40 -8.59
CA GLY A 116 -2.65 -0.81 -8.28
C GLY A 116 -4.13 -0.66 -8.62
N LEU A 117 -4.75 0.46 -8.26
CA LEU A 117 -6.14 0.78 -8.57
C LEU A 117 -6.39 0.77 -10.08
N ILE A 118 -5.51 1.39 -10.87
CA ILE A 118 -5.59 1.43 -12.33
C ILE A 118 -5.43 0.02 -12.91
N ILE A 119 -4.35 -0.69 -12.56
CA ILE A 119 -4.04 -2.02 -13.11
C ILE A 119 -5.13 -3.02 -12.77
N LEU A 120 -5.55 -3.10 -11.51
CA LEU A 120 -6.57 -4.03 -11.04
C LEU A 120 -7.95 -3.67 -11.60
N GLY A 121 -8.28 -2.38 -11.64
CA GLY A 121 -9.52 -1.88 -12.21
C GLY A 121 -9.63 -2.15 -13.71
N LEU A 122 -8.54 -2.04 -14.47
CA LEU A 122 -8.49 -2.41 -15.89
C LEU A 122 -8.60 -3.93 -16.08
N LYS A 123 -7.91 -4.72 -15.26
CA LYS A 123 -7.95 -6.19 -15.34
C LYS A 123 -9.35 -6.74 -15.05
N ALA A 124 -10.09 -6.11 -14.14
CA ALA A 124 -11.45 -6.49 -13.84
C ALA A 124 -12.48 -6.13 -14.93
N ARG A 125 -12.14 -5.21 -15.86
CA ARG A 125 -12.99 -4.84 -17.00
C ARG A 125 -12.81 -5.74 -18.22
N ARG A 126 -11.72 -6.50 -18.32
CA ARG A 126 -11.54 -7.44 -19.43
C ARG A 126 -12.40 -8.68 -19.18
N PRO A 127 -13.35 -9.04 -20.07
CA PRO A 127 -14.03 -10.32 -19.97
C PRO A 127 -12.97 -11.43 -20.02
N ARG A 128 -13.05 -12.39 -19.11
CA ARG A 128 -12.24 -13.60 -19.20
C ARG A 128 -12.69 -14.30 -20.48
N SER A 129 -11.91 -14.22 -21.55
CA SER A 129 -12.07 -15.13 -22.69
C SER A 129 -11.73 -16.52 -22.16
N THR A 130 -12.78 -17.26 -21.80
CA THR A 130 -12.76 -18.71 -21.60
C THR A 130 -12.56 -19.39 -22.94
#